data_AF-A0A522QU13-F1
#
_entry.id   AF-A0A522QU13-F1
#
_cell.length_a   1.000
_cell.length_b   1.000
_cell.length_c   1.000
_cell.angle_alpha   90.00
_cell.angle_beta   90.00
_cell.angle_gamma   90.00
#
_symmetry.space_group_name_H-M   'P 1'
#
loop_
_entity.id
_entity.type
_entity.pdbx_description
1 polymer ?
#
loop_
_entity_poly.entity_id
_entity_poly.type
_entity_poly.pdbx_seq_one_letter_code
_entity_poly.pdbx_strand_id
1 'polypeptide(L)'
;LFKNNTDSAGNSYGCHENFLVGRHGEFSRLADVLIPFLVTRQLICGAGKVLQTPRGAVYCVSQRAEHIWEGVSSATTRSRPIINTRDEPHADAERYRRLHVIVGDSNMNECTTMLKVGSADLVLRMIEHGITFRDLSLENPIRAIREISHDLTGTRPVRLAAGRTASALEIQREYYSRALDFVERTGGDIGTKRVLELWGRTLDAVERQDLSLIDREIDWATKYQLIERYRAKHDLSLSSPRVAQLDLAYHDISRTRGLYYLLQRRGAVDRLVSDLSIFEAKSVPPQTTRAKLRGDFIKRAQEKRRDFTVDWVHLKLNDQAQRTVLCKDPYRSVDERVDKLIASM
;
A
#
# COMPACT_ATOMS: atom_id res chain seq x y z
N LEU A 1 -20.09 4.15 0.48
CA LEU A 1 -18.68 4.47 0.10
C LEU A 1 -17.91 3.18 0.18
N PHE A 2 -17.11 2.87 -0.84
CA PHE A 2 -16.33 1.64 -0.91
C PHE A 2 -14.84 1.97 -0.94
N LYS A 3 -14.05 1.27 -0.12
CA LYS A 3 -12.58 1.39 -0.08
C LYS A 3 -11.97 0.24 -0.90
N ASN A 4 -12.15 0.31 -2.22
CA ASN A 4 -11.64 -0.66 -3.18
C ASN A 4 -10.90 0.06 -4.32
N ASN A 5 -10.80 -0.54 -5.53
CA ASN A 5 -10.08 0.06 -6.66
C ASN A 5 -10.82 0.06 -8.00
N THR A 6 -12.01 -0.52 -8.06
CA THR A 6 -12.78 -0.66 -9.31
C THR A 6 -14.27 -0.55 -9.05
N ASP A 7 -15.04 0.04 -9.96
CA ASP A 7 -16.51 -0.01 -9.93
C ASP A 7 -17.08 -0.96 -11.00
N SER A 8 -18.40 -1.11 -11.03
CA SER A 8 -19.12 -1.94 -12.00
C SER A 8 -19.10 -1.39 -13.42
N ALA A 9 -18.74 -0.12 -13.61
CA ALA A 9 -18.61 0.52 -14.91
C ALA A 9 -17.20 0.36 -15.52
N GLY A 10 -16.28 -0.32 -14.81
CA GLY A 10 -14.90 -0.52 -15.25
C GLY A 10 -13.98 0.67 -14.95
N ASN A 11 -14.44 1.67 -14.19
CA ASN A 11 -13.54 2.72 -13.72
C ASN A 11 -12.58 2.13 -12.68
N SER A 12 -11.39 2.72 -12.58
CA SER A 12 -10.43 2.36 -11.54
C SER A 12 -9.89 3.59 -10.83
N TYR A 13 -9.66 3.44 -9.53
CA TYR A 13 -9.14 4.43 -8.61
C TYR A 13 -8.04 3.82 -7.74
N GLY A 14 -7.08 4.66 -7.30
CA GLY A 14 -5.82 4.20 -6.72
C GLY A 14 -5.76 4.32 -5.19
N CYS A 15 -5.05 3.37 -4.57
CA CYS A 15 -4.47 3.53 -3.25
C CYS A 15 -2.97 3.77 -3.46
N HIS A 16 -2.51 5.00 -3.21
CA HIS A 16 -1.13 5.36 -3.50
C HIS A 16 -0.29 5.36 -2.24
N GLU A 17 0.91 4.80 -2.34
CA GLU A 17 1.91 4.78 -1.28
C GLU A 17 2.97 5.84 -1.59
N ASN A 18 3.44 6.54 -0.56
CA ASN A 18 4.48 7.56 -0.69
C ASN A 18 5.58 7.25 0.30
N PHE A 19 6.79 7.04 -0.21
CA PHE A 19 7.99 6.81 0.59
C PHE A 19 8.95 7.97 0.38
N LEU A 20 9.48 8.51 1.48
CA LEU A 20 10.60 9.45 1.42
C LEU A 20 11.87 8.63 1.25
N VAL A 21 12.64 8.90 0.20
CA VAL A 21 13.91 8.21 -0.07
C VAL A 21 15.03 9.23 -0.23
N GLY A 22 16.27 8.82 0.02
CA GLY A 22 17.43 9.65 -0.25
C GLY A 22 17.53 10.07 -1.72
N ARG A 23 18.03 11.28 -1.98
CA ARG A 23 18.22 11.76 -3.37
C ARG A 23 19.49 11.20 -4.04
N HIS A 24 20.42 10.69 -3.23
CA HIS A 24 21.69 10.11 -3.69
C HIS A 24 21.46 8.84 -4.52
N GLY A 25 22.26 8.67 -5.57
CA GLY A 25 22.18 7.52 -6.47
C GLY A 25 21.26 7.71 -7.69
N GLU A 26 21.31 6.73 -8.59
CA GLU A 26 20.52 6.71 -9.82
C GLU A 26 19.13 6.12 -9.55
N PHE A 27 18.07 6.87 -9.87
CA PHE A 27 16.69 6.42 -9.67
C PHE A 27 16.35 5.15 -10.46
N SER A 28 16.99 4.95 -11.62
CA SER A 28 16.84 3.74 -12.43
C SER A 28 17.18 2.48 -11.64
N ARG A 29 18.30 2.48 -10.91
CA ARG A 29 18.71 1.32 -10.09
C ARG A 29 17.69 0.98 -9.00
N LEU A 30 17.09 2.00 -8.38
CA LEU A 30 16.02 1.79 -7.42
C LEU A 30 14.81 1.15 -8.11
N ALA A 31 14.41 1.65 -9.29
CA ALA A 31 13.29 1.10 -10.04
C ALA A 31 13.55 -0.35 -10.50
N ASP A 32 14.76 -0.67 -10.96
CA ASP A 32 15.14 -2.00 -11.45
C ASP A 32 15.00 -3.07 -10.36
N VAL A 33 15.38 -2.75 -9.11
CA VAL A 33 15.17 -3.63 -7.96
C VAL A 33 13.71 -3.61 -7.50
N LEU A 34 13.06 -2.44 -7.48
CA LEU A 34 11.76 -2.32 -6.85
C LEU A 34 10.61 -2.88 -7.72
N ILE A 35 10.70 -2.80 -9.04
CA ILE A 35 9.61 -3.23 -9.95
C ILE A 35 9.30 -4.73 -9.80
N PRO A 36 10.27 -5.67 -9.85
CA PRO A 36 9.99 -7.09 -9.66
C PRO A 36 9.32 -7.40 -8.31
N PHE A 37 9.77 -6.74 -7.24
CA PHE A 37 9.13 -6.83 -5.93
C PHE A 37 7.68 -6.34 -5.99
N LEU A 38 7.45 -5.13 -6.51
CA LEU A 38 6.11 -4.51 -6.55
C LEU A 38 5.11 -5.29 -7.41
N VAL A 39 5.56 -5.87 -8.53
CA VAL A 39 4.72 -6.70 -9.41
C VAL A 39 4.27 -7.99 -8.71
N THR A 40 5.14 -8.59 -7.90
CA THR A 40 4.87 -9.86 -7.21
C THR A 40 4.26 -9.68 -5.83
N ARG A 41 4.40 -8.49 -5.21
CA ARG A 41 3.87 -8.16 -3.87
C ARG A 41 2.35 -8.31 -3.76
N GLN A 42 1.62 -8.30 -4.87
CA GLN A 42 0.19 -8.58 -4.86
C GLN A 42 -0.15 -9.95 -4.23
N LEU A 43 0.73 -10.95 -4.32
CA LEU A 43 0.56 -12.22 -3.61
C LEU A 43 0.41 -12.03 -2.11
N ILE A 44 1.21 -11.13 -1.53
CA ILE A 44 1.24 -10.92 -0.09
C ILE A 44 0.29 -9.84 0.40
N CYS A 45 -0.18 -8.93 -0.47
CA CYS A 45 -1.00 -7.80 -0.03
C CYS A 45 -2.17 -7.41 -0.95
N GLY A 46 -2.56 -8.28 -1.89
CA GLY A 46 -3.71 -8.06 -2.76
C GLY A 46 -5.03 -8.00 -1.98
N ALA A 47 -6.00 -7.27 -2.52
CA ALA A 47 -7.32 -7.14 -1.90
C ALA A 47 -8.37 -8.08 -2.50
N GLY A 48 -8.00 -8.89 -3.49
CA GLY A 48 -8.86 -9.84 -4.19
C GLY A 48 -9.85 -9.18 -5.16
N LYS A 49 -10.23 -9.88 -6.23
CA LYS A 49 -11.27 -9.44 -7.17
C LYS A 49 -11.97 -10.63 -7.81
N VAL A 50 -13.30 -10.59 -7.91
CA VAL A 50 -14.02 -11.46 -8.85
C VAL A 50 -14.08 -10.74 -10.19
N LEU A 51 -13.26 -11.19 -11.14
CA LEU A 51 -13.16 -10.61 -12.47
C LEU A 51 -14.04 -11.39 -13.44
N GLN A 52 -14.88 -10.68 -14.19
CA GLN A 52 -15.63 -11.28 -15.30
C GLN A 52 -14.75 -11.28 -16.54
N THR A 53 -14.50 -12.46 -17.11
CA THR A 53 -13.75 -12.62 -18.36
C THR A 53 -14.66 -13.24 -19.44
N PRO A 54 -14.28 -13.14 -20.73
CA PRO A 54 -15.00 -13.84 -21.79
C PRO A 54 -15.09 -15.37 -21.60
N ARG A 55 -14.20 -15.96 -20.81
CA ARG A 55 -14.15 -17.40 -20.51
C ARG A 55 -14.87 -17.78 -19.21
N GLY A 56 -15.48 -16.82 -18.53
CA GLY A 56 -16.12 -16.99 -17.22
C GLY A 56 -15.52 -16.12 -16.13
N ALA A 57 -16.15 -16.14 -14.96
CA ALA A 57 -15.65 -15.43 -13.79
C ALA A 57 -14.41 -16.14 -13.22
N VAL A 58 -13.41 -15.36 -12.83
CA VAL A 58 -12.21 -15.84 -12.14
C VAL A 58 -11.96 -15.03 -10.88
N TYR A 59 -11.36 -15.64 -9.87
CA TYR A 59 -10.92 -14.92 -8.68
C TYR A 59 -9.45 -14.54 -8.86
N CYS A 60 -9.16 -13.25 -8.78
CA CYS A 60 -7.82 -12.69 -8.90
C CYS A 60 -7.33 -12.17 -7.54
N VAL A 61 -6.02 -12.16 -7.33
CA VAL A 61 -5.38 -11.68 -6.11
C VAL A 61 -5.45 -10.14 -6.01
N SER A 62 -5.32 -9.42 -7.13
CA SER A 62 -5.32 -7.95 -7.16
C SER A 62 -6.50 -7.38 -7.95
N GLN A 63 -7.03 -6.25 -7.47
CA GLN A 63 -8.00 -5.42 -8.20
C GLN A 63 -7.32 -4.50 -9.22
N ARG A 64 -6.09 -4.07 -8.95
CA ARG A 64 -5.38 -3.07 -9.77
C ARG A 64 -4.67 -3.65 -10.98
N ALA A 65 -4.29 -4.92 -10.97
CA ALA A 65 -3.45 -5.53 -12.01
C ALA A 65 -3.94 -5.32 -13.45
N GLU A 66 -5.25 -5.42 -13.71
CA GLU A 66 -5.86 -5.19 -15.05
C GLU A 66 -5.81 -3.72 -15.51
N HIS A 67 -5.52 -2.81 -14.59
CA HIS A 67 -5.61 -1.37 -14.80
C HIS A 67 -4.25 -0.66 -14.77
N ILE A 68 -3.15 -1.41 -14.69
CA ILE A 68 -1.76 -0.92 -14.80
C ILE A 68 -1.30 -1.12 -16.25
N TRP A 69 -0.65 -0.09 -16.82
CA TRP A 69 -0.27 -0.10 -18.24
C TRP A 69 1.20 0.23 -18.51
N GLU A 70 1.90 0.89 -17.57
CA GLU A 70 3.31 1.25 -17.74
C GLU A 70 4.16 0.84 -16.53
N GLY A 71 5.45 0.59 -16.72
CA GLY A 71 6.35 0.33 -15.59
C GLY A 71 6.63 1.60 -14.81
N VAL A 72 7.00 2.67 -15.52
CA VAL A 72 7.45 3.94 -14.94
C VAL A 72 6.91 5.09 -15.79
N SER A 73 6.27 6.09 -15.18
CA SER A 73 5.65 7.22 -15.89
C SER A 73 5.35 8.38 -14.93
N SER A 74 5.13 9.59 -15.44
CA SER A 74 4.73 10.74 -14.60
C SER A 74 3.21 10.91 -14.47
N ALA A 75 2.41 10.27 -15.33
CA ALA A 75 0.96 10.36 -15.30
C ALA A 75 0.32 9.34 -14.34
N THR A 76 -0.79 9.70 -13.69
CA THR A 76 -1.49 8.83 -12.72
C THR A 76 -2.81 8.28 -13.23
N THR A 77 -3.43 8.89 -14.24
CA THR A 77 -4.77 8.51 -14.73
C THR A 77 -4.77 7.92 -16.14
N ARG A 78 -3.89 8.39 -17.05
CA ARG A 78 -3.82 7.91 -18.45
C ARG A 78 -2.93 6.68 -18.62
N SER A 79 -1.70 6.71 -18.10
CA SER A 79 -0.73 5.61 -18.25
C SER A 79 -0.64 4.67 -17.05
N ARG A 80 -1.02 5.14 -15.84
CA ARG A 80 -1.05 4.35 -14.59
C ARG A 80 0.19 3.44 -14.44
N PRO A 81 1.38 4.04 -14.21
CA PRO A 81 2.63 3.30 -14.07
C PRO A 81 2.68 2.44 -12.79
N ILE A 82 3.67 1.57 -12.63
CA ILE A 82 3.95 0.93 -11.32
C ILE A 82 4.56 1.96 -10.37
N ILE A 83 5.56 2.70 -10.84
CA ILE A 83 6.24 3.79 -10.13
C ILE A 83 5.98 5.12 -10.84
N ASN A 84 5.47 6.10 -10.10
CA ASN A 84 5.29 7.46 -10.60
C ASN A 84 6.56 8.30 -10.40
N THR A 85 7.01 8.98 -11.44
CA THR A 85 8.27 9.76 -11.46
C THR A 85 8.12 11.24 -11.21
N ARG A 86 6.97 11.71 -10.74
CA ARG A 86 6.77 13.13 -10.44
C ARG A 86 7.70 13.57 -9.30
N ASP A 87 8.64 14.46 -9.60
CA ASP A 87 9.64 14.95 -8.64
C ASP A 87 9.09 16.12 -7.79
N GLU A 88 8.08 15.81 -6.97
CA GLU A 88 7.51 16.72 -5.97
C GLU A 88 7.79 16.15 -4.57
N PRO A 89 9.00 16.37 -4.00
CA PRO A 89 9.41 15.71 -2.75
C PRO A 89 8.60 16.18 -1.54
N HIS A 90 7.98 17.37 -1.64
CA HIS A 90 7.41 18.10 -0.50
C HIS A 90 8.38 18.14 0.68
N ALA A 91 9.68 18.19 0.42
CA ALA A 91 10.74 18.23 1.41
C ALA A 91 11.88 19.09 0.85
N ASP A 92 13.01 19.13 1.53
CA ASP A 92 14.24 19.64 0.93
C ASP A 92 14.58 18.84 -0.33
N ALA A 93 14.49 19.51 -1.49
CA ALA A 93 14.69 18.88 -2.77
C ALA A 93 16.14 18.45 -2.97
N GLU A 94 17.14 19.03 -2.31
CA GLU A 94 18.53 18.58 -2.48
C GLU A 94 18.78 17.24 -1.79
N ARG A 95 18.02 16.96 -0.73
CA ARG A 95 18.25 15.80 0.14
C ARG A 95 17.34 14.61 -0.16
N TYR A 96 16.11 14.86 -0.59
CA TYR A 96 15.08 13.82 -0.64
C TYR A 96 14.36 13.75 -1.99
N ARG A 97 13.82 12.56 -2.27
CA ARG A 97 12.79 12.32 -3.29
C ARG A 97 11.55 11.74 -2.61
N ARG A 98 10.39 11.96 -3.22
CA ARG A 98 9.16 11.25 -2.86
C ARG A 98 8.91 10.16 -3.90
N LEU A 99 9.19 8.92 -3.52
CA LEU A 99 8.85 7.76 -4.32
C LEU A 99 7.34 7.53 -4.23
N HIS A 100 6.65 7.62 -5.36
CA HIS A 100 5.20 7.50 -5.45
C HIS A 100 4.80 6.20 -6.14
N VAL A 101 4.27 5.25 -5.38
CA VAL A 101 3.89 3.91 -5.86
C VAL A 101 2.37 3.84 -6.00
N ILE A 102 1.87 3.33 -7.13
CA ILE A 102 0.41 3.35 -7.44
C ILE A 102 -0.18 1.99 -7.82
N VAL A 103 0.63 0.94 -7.71
CA VAL A 103 0.29 -0.45 -8.07
C VAL A 103 -0.56 -1.15 -7.01
N GLY A 104 -0.49 -0.70 -5.74
CA GLY A 104 -1.14 -1.36 -4.62
C GLY A 104 -2.66 -1.24 -4.60
N ASP A 105 -3.32 -2.30 -4.10
CA ASP A 105 -4.75 -2.28 -3.84
C ASP A 105 -5.08 -1.47 -2.57
N SER A 106 -6.33 -1.04 -2.46
CA SER A 106 -6.96 -0.55 -1.24
C SER A 106 -7.25 -1.74 -0.32
N ASN A 107 -6.60 -1.76 0.85
CA ASN A 107 -6.77 -2.85 1.82
C ASN A 107 -7.77 -2.47 2.92
N MET A 108 -8.63 -3.42 3.30
CA MET A 108 -9.54 -3.28 4.44
C MET A 108 -8.83 -3.74 5.72
N ASN A 109 -8.07 -4.83 5.63
CA ASN A 109 -7.38 -5.44 6.75
C ASN A 109 -6.16 -4.63 7.21
N GLU A 110 -6.07 -4.40 8.52
CA GLU A 110 -4.99 -3.67 9.17
C GLU A 110 -3.64 -4.38 8.98
N CYS A 111 -3.63 -5.71 9.10
CA CYS A 111 -2.45 -6.56 8.92
C CYS A 111 -1.97 -6.56 7.46
N THR A 112 -2.87 -6.65 6.48
CA THR A 112 -2.51 -6.51 5.06
C THR A 112 -1.89 -5.15 4.77
N THR A 113 -2.42 -4.08 5.35
CA THR A 113 -1.88 -2.73 5.19
C THR A 113 -0.48 -2.61 5.78
N MET A 114 -0.25 -3.17 6.98
CA MET A 114 1.07 -3.24 7.61
C MET A 114 2.06 -4.00 6.72
N LEU A 115 1.70 -5.19 6.24
CA LEU A 115 2.59 -5.99 5.39
C LEU A 115 2.91 -5.26 4.09
N LYS A 116 1.92 -4.64 3.43
CA LYS A 116 2.11 -3.88 2.19
C LYS A 116 3.17 -2.79 2.35
N VAL A 117 3.01 -1.94 3.35
CA VAL A 117 3.89 -0.78 3.57
C VAL A 117 5.22 -1.22 4.17
N GLY A 118 5.21 -2.11 5.15
CA GLY A 118 6.41 -2.57 5.85
C GLY A 118 7.36 -3.39 4.98
N SER A 119 6.84 -4.27 4.12
CA SER A 119 7.68 -5.02 3.18
C SER A 119 8.37 -4.08 2.17
N ALA A 120 7.66 -3.08 1.65
CA ALA A 120 8.25 -2.08 0.76
C ALA A 120 9.30 -1.21 1.46
N ASP A 121 9.02 -0.75 2.68
CA ASP A 121 9.98 0.00 3.50
C ASP A 121 11.26 -0.82 3.76
N LEU A 122 11.15 -2.11 4.08
CA LEU A 122 12.30 -3.01 4.21
C LEU A 122 13.12 -3.13 2.92
N VAL A 123 12.47 -3.30 1.78
CA VAL A 123 13.15 -3.37 0.47
C VAL A 123 13.87 -2.06 0.15
N LEU A 124 13.24 -0.92 0.43
CA LEU A 124 13.86 0.39 0.23
C LEU A 124 15.08 0.59 1.14
N ARG A 125 14.98 0.23 2.43
CA ARG A 125 16.12 0.27 3.36
C ARG A 125 17.28 -0.61 2.89
N MET A 126 16.99 -1.81 2.40
CA MET A 126 18.02 -2.69 1.84
C MET A 126 18.71 -2.06 0.62
N ILE A 127 17.95 -1.42 -0.29
CA ILE A 127 18.50 -0.70 -1.44
C ILE A 127 19.40 0.46 -0.96
N GLU A 128 18.96 1.26 0.00
CA GLU A 128 19.71 2.39 0.54
C GLU A 128 20.98 1.96 1.30
N HIS A 129 20.99 0.76 1.89
CA HIS A 129 22.18 0.15 2.51
C HIS A 129 23.10 -0.54 1.49
N GLY A 130 22.79 -0.49 0.19
CA GLY A 130 23.62 -1.08 -0.86
C GLY A 130 23.59 -2.62 -0.90
N ILE A 131 22.55 -3.26 -0.35
CA ILE A 131 22.38 -4.71 -0.47
C ILE A 131 22.24 -5.07 -1.95
N THR A 132 23.10 -5.97 -2.44
CA THR A 132 23.09 -6.39 -3.85
C THR A 132 22.00 -7.41 -4.09
N PHE A 133 21.07 -7.16 -5.00
CA PHE A 133 20.03 -8.10 -5.40
C PHE A 133 20.45 -8.91 -6.63
N ARG A 134 19.92 -10.14 -6.76
CA ARG A 134 19.95 -10.83 -8.05
C ARG A 134 19.15 -10.03 -9.07
N ASP A 135 19.58 -10.05 -10.34
CA ASP A 135 18.79 -9.46 -11.41
C ASP A 135 17.52 -10.29 -11.64
N LEU A 136 16.40 -9.73 -11.18
CA LEU A 136 15.05 -10.27 -11.32
C LEU A 136 14.20 -9.39 -12.25
N SER A 137 14.85 -8.57 -13.09
CA SER A 137 14.17 -7.70 -14.05
C SER A 137 13.21 -8.51 -14.91
N LEU A 138 11.96 -8.07 -14.99
CA LEU A 138 10.91 -8.75 -15.75
C LEU A 138 11.00 -8.33 -17.22
N GLU A 139 10.88 -9.29 -18.15
CA GLU A 139 10.86 -9.00 -19.60
C GLU A 139 9.72 -8.04 -19.95
N ASN A 140 8.54 -8.26 -19.33
CA ASN A 140 7.39 -7.39 -19.46
C ASN A 140 6.64 -7.31 -18.13
N PRO A 141 6.90 -6.29 -17.29
CA PRO A 141 6.24 -6.11 -15.99
C PRO A 141 4.71 -6.04 -16.07
N ILE A 142 4.17 -5.50 -17.18
CA ILE A 142 2.73 -5.29 -17.37
C ILE A 142 1.99 -6.56 -17.73
N ARG A 143 2.64 -7.43 -18.51
CA ARG A 143 2.13 -8.77 -18.74
C ARG A 143 2.22 -9.59 -17.45
N ALA A 144 3.39 -9.56 -16.80
CA ALA A 144 3.63 -10.33 -15.58
C ALA A 144 2.63 -10.00 -14.47
N ILE A 145 2.35 -8.72 -14.21
CA ILE A 145 1.42 -8.33 -13.13
C ILE A 145 0.01 -8.89 -13.31
N ARG A 146 -0.48 -9.01 -14.55
CA ARG A 146 -1.79 -9.60 -14.86
C ARG A 146 -1.76 -11.11 -14.72
N GLU A 147 -0.73 -11.75 -15.29
CA GLU A 147 -0.55 -13.21 -15.21
C GLU A 147 -0.45 -13.69 -13.75
N ILE A 148 0.25 -12.93 -12.89
CA ILE A 148 0.39 -13.22 -11.46
C ILE A 148 -0.94 -13.00 -10.72
N SER A 149 -1.69 -11.94 -11.04
CA SER A 149 -2.98 -11.68 -10.39
C SER A 149 -3.97 -12.81 -10.58
N HIS A 150 -3.91 -13.52 -11.72
CA HIS A 150 -4.81 -14.63 -12.05
C HIS A 150 -4.38 -15.96 -11.44
N ASP A 151 -3.21 -16.03 -10.82
CA ASP A 151 -2.63 -17.26 -10.29
C ASP A 151 -2.54 -17.23 -8.75
N LEU A 152 -3.48 -17.91 -8.10
CA LEU A 152 -3.52 -18.01 -6.63
C LEU A 152 -2.40 -18.89 -6.06
N THR A 153 -1.76 -19.73 -6.88
CA THR A 153 -0.64 -20.56 -6.42
C THR A 153 0.68 -19.78 -6.41
N GLY A 154 0.75 -18.69 -7.17
CA GLY A 154 1.97 -17.91 -7.35
C GLY A 154 3.09 -18.66 -8.06
N THR A 155 2.81 -19.84 -8.63
CA THR A 155 3.80 -20.73 -9.25
C THR A 155 3.92 -20.55 -10.76
N ARG A 156 3.00 -19.80 -11.39
CA ARG A 156 3.05 -19.53 -12.83
C ARG A 156 4.35 -18.80 -13.19
N PRO A 157 5.17 -19.36 -14.10
CA PRO A 157 6.43 -18.74 -14.47
C PRO A 157 6.19 -17.47 -15.31
N VAL A 158 6.91 -16.40 -14.97
CA VAL A 158 7.03 -15.18 -15.76
C VAL A 158 8.44 -15.05 -16.33
N ARG A 159 8.57 -14.44 -17.51
CA ARG A 159 9.86 -14.25 -18.18
C ARG A 159 10.65 -13.11 -17.55
N LEU A 160 11.93 -13.36 -17.28
CA LEU A 160 12.91 -12.37 -16.87
C LEU A 160 13.64 -11.82 -18.10
N ALA A 161 14.14 -10.58 -18.01
CA ALA A 161 14.89 -9.92 -19.08
C ALA A 161 16.17 -10.70 -19.47
N ALA A 162 16.77 -11.40 -18.52
CA ALA A 162 17.92 -12.28 -18.74
C ALA A 162 17.59 -13.63 -19.44
N GLY A 163 16.36 -13.80 -19.96
CA GLY A 163 15.92 -15.00 -20.68
C GLY A 163 15.54 -16.20 -19.81
N ARG A 164 15.73 -16.13 -18.49
CA ARG A 164 15.27 -17.12 -17.52
C ARG A 164 13.78 -16.91 -17.19
N THR A 165 13.19 -17.86 -16.47
CA THR A 165 11.87 -17.72 -15.87
C THR A 165 11.94 -17.82 -14.36
N ALA A 166 11.06 -17.11 -13.67
CA ALA A 166 10.80 -17.28 -12.25
C ALA A 166 9.31 -17.08 -11.98
N SER A 167 8.78 -17.78 -11.00
CA SER A 167 7.43 -17.57 -10.48
C SER A 167 7.38 -16.38 -9.53
N ALA A 168 6.18 -15.85 -9.28
CA ALA A 168 6.02 -14.75 -8.32
C ALA A 168 6.38 -15.16 -6.89
N LEU A 169 6.12 -16.42 -6.53
CA LEU A 169 6.51 -16.98 -5.24
C LEU A 169 8.03 -17.03 -5.08
N GLU A 170 8.77 -17.51 -6.08
CA GLU A 170 10.25 -17.54 -6.06
C GLU A 170 10.86 -16.14 -5.96
N ILE A 171 10.32 -15.18 -6.71
CA ILE A 171 10.76 -13.77 -6.65
C ILE A 171 10.54 -13.23 -5.23
N GLN A 172 9.36 -13.42 -4.64
CA GLN A 172 9.07 -12.95 -3.28
C GLN A 172 9.92 -13.64 -2.22
N ARG A 173 10.21 -14.94 -2.37
CA ARG A 173 11.12 -15.67 -1.47
C ARG A 173 12.53 -15.10 -1.47
N GLU A 174 13.05 -14.69 -2.63
CA GLU A 174 14.36 -14.02 -2.72
C GLU A 174 14.35 -12.69 -1.94
N TYR A 175 13.32 -11.85 -2.11
CA TYR A 175 13.20 -10.60 -1.34
C TYR A 175 13.06 -10.85 0.15
N TYR A 176 12.23 -11.83 0.53
CA TYR A 176 11.99 -12.19 1.91
C TYR A 176 13.26 -12.71 2.61
N SER A 177 14.00 -13.61 1.97
CA SER A 177 15.26 -14.13 2.50
C SER A 177 16.28 -13.01 2.75
N ARG A 178 16.39 -12.06 1.81
CA ARG A 178 17.28 -10.90 1.99
C ARG A 178 16.82 -9.98 3.11
N ALA A 179 15.52 -9.79 3.26
CA ALA A 179 14.96 -8.98 4.34
C ALA A 179 15.21 -9.62 5.71
N LEU A 180 15.12 -10.95 5.83
CA LEU A 180 15.51 -11.67 7.05
C LEU A 180 16.99 -11.43 7.39
N ASP A 181 17.90 -11.71 6.44
CA ASP A 181 19.34 -11.52 6.62
C ASP A 181 19.70 -10.07 6.97
N PHE A 182 19.02 -9.11 6.35
CA PHE A 182 19.22 -7.68 6.60
C PHE A 182 18.84 -7.32 8.03
N VAL A 183 17.64 -7.72 8.47
CA VAL A 183 17.13 -7.42 9.81
C VAL A 183 17.91 -8.17 10.90
N GLU A 184 18.41 -9.37 10.63
CA GLU A 184 19.31 -10.08 11.53
C GLU A 184 20.59 -9.28 11.80
N ARG A 185 21.16 -8.64 10.76
CA ARG A 185 22.40 -7.84 10.86
C ARG A 185 22.19 -6.45 11.43
N THR A 186 21.11 -5.75 11.04
CA THR A 186 20.87 -4.35 11.44
C THR A 186 20.00 -4.20 12.68
N GLY A 187 19.36 -5.29 13.12
CA GLY A 187 18.28 -5.26 14.08
C GLY A 187 16.96 -4.82 13.46
N GLY A 188 15.86 -5.08 14.19
CA GLY A 188 14.51 -4.69 13.81
C GLY A 188 13.63 -4.49 15.04
N ASP A 189 12.77 -3.48 14.98
CA ASP A 189 11.79 -3.22 16.02
C ASP A 189 10.64 -4.25 15.98
N ILE A 190 9.70 -4.13 16.92
CA ILE A 190 8.56 -5.05 17.02
C ILE A 190 7.72 -5.02 15.73
N GLY A 191 7.56 -3.85 15.11
CA GLY A 191 6.82 -3.70 13.85
C GLY A 191 7.51 -4.46 12.70
N THR A 192 8.81 -4.29 12.57
CA THR A 192 9.64 -4.98 11.56
C THR A 192 9.55 -6.49 11.72
N LYS A 193 9.65 -7.00 12.95
CA LYS A 193 9.53 -8.45 13.23
C LYS A 193 8.16 -8.99 12.87
N ARG A 194 7.08 -8.25 13.15
CA ARG A 194 5.70 -8.63 12.75
C ARG A 194 5.52 -8.63 11.24
N VAL A 195 6.13 -7.68 10.53
CA VAL A 195 6.12 -7.65 9.05
C VAL A 195 6.80 -8.91 8.50
N LEU A 196 7.99 -9.26 8.98
CA LEU A 196 8.72 -10.45 8.51
C LEU A 196 8.00 -11.75 8.84
N GLU A 197 7.38 -11.85 10.02
CA GLU A 197 6.58 -13.02 10.40
C GLU A 197 5.41 -13.23 9.43
N LEU A 198 4.56 -12.20 9.25
CA LEU A 198 3.40 -12.30 8.39
C LEU A 198 3.80 -12.45 6.91
N TRP A 199 4.90 -11.83 6.47
CA TRP A 199 5.44 -12.03 5.12
C TRP A 199 5.79 -13.50 4.89
N GLY A 200 6.61 -14.09 5.76
CA GLY A 200 7.02 -15.50 5.64
C GLY A 200 5.82 -16.45 5.66
N ARG A 201 4.92 -16.28 6.64
CA ARG A 201 3.71 -17.09 6.77
C ARG A 201 2.78 -16.97 5.56
N THR A 202 2.67 -15.78 4.95
CA THR A 202 1.89 -15.60 3.73
C THR A 202 2.49 -16.35 2.55
N LEU A 203 3.82 -16.34 2.41
CA LEU A 203 4.48 -17.13 1.37
C LEU A 203 4.33 -18.63 1.63
N ASP A 204 4.42 -19.09 2.87
CA ASP A 204 4.20 -20.50 3.25
C ASP A 204 2.75 -20.94 2.96
N ALA A 205 1.77 -20.07 3.23
CA ALA A 205 0.36 -20.33 2.95
C ALA A 205 0.07 -20.47 1.46
N VAL A 206 0.67 -19.60 0.65
CA VAL A 206 0.60 -19.67 -0.83
C VAL A 206 1.29 -20.93 -1.32
N GLU A 207 2.49 -21.25 -0.85
CA GLU A 207 3.22 -22.45 -1.28
C GLU A 207 2.47 -23.75 -0.95
N ARG A 208 1.94 -23.85 0.27
CA ARG A 208 1.22 -25.04 0.75
C ARG A 208 -0.23 -25.12 0.28
N GLN A 209 -0.73 -24.07 -0.37
CA GLN A 209 -2.15 -23.90 -0.73
C GLN A 209 -3.07 -23.98 0.50
N ASP A 210 -2.57 -23.55 1.67
CA ASP A 210 -3.31 -23.53 2.93
C ASP A 210 -3.55 -22.09 3.37
N LEU A 211 -4.64 -21.51 2.87
CA LEU A 211 -5.02 -20.13 3.18
C LEU A 211 -5.53 -19.96 4.62
N SER A 212 -5.81 -21.04 5.36
CA SER A 212 -6.24 -20.93 6.76
C SER A 212 -5.17 -20.31 7.66
N LEU A 213 -3.91 -20.34 7.21
CA LEU A 213 -2.78 -19.70 7.88
C LEU A 213 -2.82 -18.17 7.83
N ILE A 214 -3.62 -17.57 6.94
CA ILE A 214 -3.64 -16.12 6.68
C ILE A 214 -5.05 -15.54 6.44
N ASP A 215 -6.11 -16.33 6.53
CA ASP A 215 -7.48 -15.91 6.19
C ASP A 215 -8.06 -14.86 7.16
N ARG A 216 -7.35 -14.54 8.24
CA ARG A 216 -7.68 -13.49 9.21
C ARG A 216 -6.91 -12.18 8.97
N GLU A 217 -5.82 -12.20 8.22
CA GLU A 217 -4.90 -11.06 8.08
C GLU A 217 -4.72 -10.55 6.64
N ILE A 218 -4.92 -11.40 5.63
CA ILE A 218 -4.67 -11.07 4.22
C ILE A 218 -6.00 -10.93 3.45
N ASP A 219 -6.30 -9.71 2.98
CA ASP A 219 -7.61 -9.35 2.41
C ASP A 219 -8.10 -10.30 1.31
N TRP A 220 -7.25 -10.64 0.33
CA TRP A 220 -7.66 -11.55 -0.75
C TRP A 220 -7.97 -12.95 -0.22
N ALA A 221 -7.20 -13.45 0.75
CA ALA A 221 -7.44 -14.76 1.36
C ALA A 221 -8.72 -14.75 2.21
N THR A 222 -8.90 -13.73 3.06
CA THR A 222 -10.13 -13.52 3.85
C THR A 222 -11.37 -13.49 2.96
N LYS A 223 -11.31 -12.69 1.89
CA LYS A 223 -12.45 -12.53 0.98
C LYS A 223 -12.67 -13.77 0.12
N TYR A 224 -11.62 -14.45 -0.31
CA TYR A 224 -11.74 -15.71 -1.04
C TYR A 224 -12.47 -16.75 -0.18
N GLN A 225 -12.05 -16.96 1.08
CA GLN A 225 -12.72 -17.87 2.01
C GLN A 225 -14.18 -17.48 2.27
N LEU A 226 -14.47 -16.18 2.43
CA LEU A 226 -15.84 -15.68 2.57
C LEU A 226 -16.72 -16.06 1.35
N ILE A 227 -16.21 -15.84 0.15
CA ILE A 227 -16.93 -16.11 -1.10
C ILE A 227 -17.11 -17.60 -1.30
N GLU A 228 -16.07 -18.41 -1.14
CA GLU A 228 -16.15 -19.87 -1.32
C GLU A 228 -17.11 -20.51 -0.32
N ARG A 229 -17.08 -20.12 0.97
CA ARG A 229 -18.04 -20.61 1.96
C ARG A 229 -19.48 -20.23 1.59
N TYR A 230 -19.70 -19.01 1.09
CA TYR A 230 -21.04 -18.58 0.67
C TYR A 230 -21.52 -19.35 -0.57
N ARG A 231 -20.62 -19.55 -1.55
CA ARG A 231 -20.90 -20.31 -2.77
C ARG A 231 -21.26 -21.76 -2.46
N ALA A 232 -20.47 -22.44 -1.63
CA ALA A 232 -20.73 -23.81 -1.23
C ALA A 232 -22.08 -23.96 -0.48
N LYS A 233 -22.39 -23.02 0.41
CA LYS A 233 -23.65 -23.04 1.18
C LYS A 233 -24.90 -22.85 0.32
N HIS A 234 -24.80 -22.07 -0.76
CA HIS A 234 -25.94 -21.63 -1.57
C HIS A 234 -25.92 -22.19 -3.01
N ASP A 235 -25.00 -23.11 -3.30
CA ASP A 235 -24.78 -23.69 -4.63
C ASP A 235 -24.66 -22.63 -5.74
N LEU A 236 -23.76 -21.66 -5.54
CA LEU A 236 -23.58 -20.54 -6.47
C LEU A 236 -22.28 -20.67 -7.29
N SER A 237 -22.41 -20.43 -8.60
CA SER A 237 -21.25 -20.18 -9.46
C SER A 237 -20.53 -18.89 -9.08
N LEU A 238 -19.24 -18.79 -9.42
CA LEU A 238 -18.47 -17.55 -9.22
C LEU A 238 -19.00 -16.37 -10.07
N SER A 239 -19.68 -16.67 -11.18
CA SER A 239 -20.32 -15.68 -12.05
C SER A 239 -21.64 -15.14 -11.52
N SER A 240 -22.15 -15.65 -10.39
CA SER A 240 -23.41 -15.20 -9.81
C SER A 240 -23.37 -13.69 -9.48
N PRO A 241 -24.42 -12.91 -9.81
CA PRO A 241 -24.54 -11.52 -9.38
C PRO A 241 -24.44 -11.35 -7.86
N ARG A 242 -24.84 -12.37 -7.09
CA ARG A 242 -24.70 -12.37 -5.63
C ARG A 242 -23.24 -12.41 -5.20
N VAL A 243 -22.38 -13.14 -5.90
CA VAL A 243 -20.93 -13.16 -5.64
C VAL A 243 -20.31 -11.80 -5.96
N ALA A 244 -20.69 -11.16 -7.07
CA ALA A 244 -20.23 -9.81 -7.40
C ALA A 244 -20.64 -8.79 -6.33
N GLN A 245 -21.85 -8.93 -5.76
CA GLN A 245 -22.29 -8.11 -4.64
C GLN A 245 -21.44 -8.34 -3.38
N LEU A 246 -21.07 -9.59 -3.06
CA LEU A 246 -20.19 -9.90 -1.92
C LEU A 246 -18.80 -9.30 -2.10
N ASP A 247 -18.22 -9.41 -3.30
CA ASP A 247 -16.91 -8.81 -3.63
C ASP A 247 -16.91 -7.30 -3.38
N LEU A 248 -17.96 -6.59 -3.79
CA LEU A 248 -18.10 -5.17 -3.54
C LEU A 248 -18.38 -4.84 -2.06
N ALA A 249 -19.31 -5.56 -1.42
CA ALA A 249 -19.76 -5.29 -0.05
C ALA A 249 -18.69 -5.59 1.01
N TYR A 250 -17.68 -6.39 0.68
CA TYR A 250 -16.47 -6.54 1.50
C TYR A 250 -15.80 -5.19 1.79
N HIS A 251 -15.85 -4.27 0.82
CA HIS A 251 -15.17 -2.98 0.87
C HIS A 251 -16.06 -1.82 1.34
N ASP A 252 -17.32 -2.05 1.74
CA ASP A 252 -18.15 -0.97 2.30
C ASP A 252 -17.56 -0.53 3.65
N ILE A 253 -17.24 0.76 3.77
CA ILE A 253 -16.62 1.31 4.98
C ILE A 253 -17.60 1.47 6.14
N SER A 254 -18.90 1.23 5.93
CA SER A 254 -19.87 1.28 7.01
C SER A 254 -19.61 0.18 8.02
N ARG A 255 -19.38 0.58 9.27
CA ARG A 255 -19.13 -0.33 10.39
C ARG A 255 -20.29 -1.30 10.61
N THR A 256 -21.53 -0.95 10.28
CA THR A 256 -22.72 -1.79 10.55
C THR A 256 -23.02 -2.81 9.45
N ARG A 257 -22.75 -2.49 8.18
CA ARG A 257 -23.15 -3.32 7.02
C ARG A 257 -21.99 -3.90 6.19
N GLY A 258 -20.80 -3.30 6.23
CA GLY A 258 -19.67 -3.78 5.44
C GLY A 258 -19.22 -5.17 5.88
N LEU A 259 -18.99 -6.08 4.93
CA LEU A 259 -18.73 -7.49 5.26
C LEU A 259 -17.41 -7.65 6.02
N TYR A 260 -16.38 -6.88 5.70
CA TYR A 260 -15.14 -6.86 6.49
C TYR A 260 -15.41 -6.53 7.96
N TYR A 261 -16.18 -5.48 8.25
CA TYR A 261 -16.49 -5.10 9.63
C TYR A 261 -17.44 -6.07 10.34
N LEU A 262 -18.31 -6.76 9.60
CA LEU A 262 -19.12 -7.86 10.13
C LEU A 262 -18.24 -9.05 10.54
N LEU A 263 -17.21 -9.38 9.75
CA LEU A 263 -16.20 -10.38 10.10
C LEU A 263 -15.39 -9.94 11.32
N GLN A 264 -14.95 -8.69 11.36
CA GLN A 264 -14.21 -8.11 12.49
C GLN A 264 -15.00 -8.23 13.81
N ARG A 265 -16.29 -7.88 13.81
CA ARG A 265 -17.15 -8.02 15.00
C ARG A 265 -17.29 -9.45 15.51
N ARG A 266 -17.17 -10.43 14.62
CA ARG A 266 -17.23 -11.86 14.97
C ARG A 266 -15.86 -12.42 15.35
N GLY A 267 -14.83 -11.58 15.41
CA GLY A 267 -13.46 -12.02 15.65
C GLY A 267 -12.90 -12.91 14.54
N ALA A 268 -13.38 -12.75 13.30
CA ALA A 268 -12.94 -13.54 12.14
C ALA A 268 -11.80 -12.88 11.34
N VAL A 269 -11.36 -11.69 11.73
CA VAL A 269 -10.17 -11.02 11.21
C VAL A 269 -9.38 -10.44 12.38
N ASP A 270 -8.06 -10.35 12.21
CA ASP A 270 -7.17 -9.82 13.23
C ASP A 270 -6.99 -8.30 13.11
N ARG A 271 -6.52 -7.71 14.21
CA ARG A 271 -6.35 -6.26 14.34
C ARG A 271 -4.97 -5.95 14.89
N LEU A 272 -4.43 -4.81 14.47
CA LEU A 272 -3.17 -4.26 14.95
C LEU A 272 -3.38 -3.07 15.87
N VAL A 273 -4.45 -2.29 15.66
CA VAL A 273 -4.71 -1.05 16.40
C VAL A 273 -6.09 -1.06 17.05
N SER A 274 -6.20 -0.33 18.16
CA SER A 274 -7.47 -0.18 18.88
C SER A 274 -8.40 0.82 18.19
N ASP A 275 -9.71 0.67 18.39
CA ASP A 275 -10.68 1.67 17.90
C ASP A 275 -10.48 3.04 18.57
N LEU A 276 -9.97 3.08 19.81
CA LEU A 276 -9.64 4.33 20.50
C LEU A 276 -8.51 5.07 19.78
N SER A 277 -7.42 4.36 19.43
CA SER A 277 -6.30 4.94 18.68
C SER A 277 -6.73 5.42 17.30
N ILE A 278 -7.60 4.67 16.60
CA ILE A 278 -8.18 5.09 15.33
C ILE A 278 -9.03 6.35 15.50
N PHE A 279 -9.84 6.42 16.57
CA PHE A 279 -10.70 7.57 16.84
C PHE A 279 -9.88 8.82 17.14
N GLU A 280 -8.86 8.72 17.99
CA GLU A 280 -7.95 9.81 18.33
C GLU A 280 -7.23 10.35 17.09
N ALA A 281 -6.75 9.46 16.21
CA ALA A 281 -6.05 9.84 14.98
C ALA A 281 -6.91 10.63 13.97
N LYS A 282 -8.23 10.74 14.18
CA LYS A 282 -9.10 11.62 13.38
C LYS A 282 -8.87 13.10 13.66
N SER A 283 -8.39 13.43 14.86
CA SER A 283 -8.27 14.80 15.34
C SER A 283 -6.86 15.15 15.81
N VAL A 284 -6.07 14.16 16.23
CA VAL A 284 -4.69 14.35 16.67
C VAL A 284 -3.75 13.87 15.57
N PRO A 285 -2.96 14.76 14.94
CA PRO A 285 -1.98 14.35 13.93
C PRO A 285 -0.82 13.57 14.56
N PRO A 286 0.02 12.87 13.76
CA PRO A 286 1.24 12.26 14.27
C PRO A 286 2.16 13.27 14.95
N GLN A 287 2.53 13.01 16.21
CA GLN A 287 3.32 13.92 17.05
C GLN A 287 4.82 13.92 16.73
N THR A 288 5.27 13.00 15.87
CA THR A 288 6.68 12.77 15.53
C THR A 288 7.10 13.37 14.18
N THR A 289 6.20 14.09 13.50
CA THR A 289 6.46 14.67 12.18
C THR A 289 5.96 16.10 12.08
N ARG A 290 6.28 16.79 10.99
CA ARG A 290 5.73 18.13 10.70
C ARG A 290 4.19 18.19 10.61
N ALA A 291 3.51 17.04 10.54
CA ALA A 291 2.05 17.00 10.61
C ALA A 291 1.54 17.60 11.94
N LYS A 292 2.30 17.45 13.03
CA LYS A 292 2.04 18.12 14.30
C LYS A 292 1.98 19.65 14.13
N LEU A 293 3.05 20.24 13.58
CA LEU A 293 3.14 21.68 13.32
C LEU A 293 1.95 22.21 12.51
N ARG A 294 1.58 21.46 11.45
CA ARG A 294 0.42 21.81 10.62
C ARG A 294 -0.88 21.74 11.41
N GLY A 295 -1.09 20.67 12.18
CA GLY A 295 -2.31 20.49 12.97
C GLY A 295 -2.48 21.55 14.05
N ASP A 296 -1.41 21.86 14.79
CA ASP A 296 -1.41 22.89 15.83
C ASP A 296 -1.74 24.28 15.24
N PHE A 297 -1.15 24.61 14.09
CA PHE A 297 -1.43 25.85 13.36
C PHE A 297 -2.91 25.92 12.93
N ILE A 298 -3.43 24.88 12.28
CA ILE A 298 -4.83 24.85 11.81
C ILE A 298 -5.80 24.99 13.00
N LYS A 299 -5.56 24.22 14.07
CA LYS A 299 -6.38 24.26 15.28
C LYS A 299 -6.45 25.66 15.85
N ARG A 300 -5.29 26.30 16.05
CA ARG A 300 -5.21 27.67 16.58
C ARG A 300 -5.92 28.68 15.68
N ALA A 301 -5.69 28.61 14.38
CA ALA A 301 -6.29 29.55 13.42
C ALA A 301 -7.82 29.44 13.41
N GLN A 302 -8.36 28.23 13.51
CA GLN A 302 -9.80 27.98 13.63
C GLN A 302 -10.38 28.53 14.96
N GLU A 303 -9.72 28.27 16.09
CA GLU A 303 -10.13 28.81 17.40
C GLU A 303 -10.19 30.35 17.41
N LYS A 304 -9.26 30.99 16.68
CA LYS A 304 -9.17 32.45 16.54
C LYS A 304 -9.95 33.02 15.36
N ARG A 305 -10.63 32.18 14.58
CA ARG A 305 -11.39 32.55 13.37
C ARG A 305 -10.56 33.40 12.39
N ARG A 306 -9.29 33.03 12.20
CA ARG A 306 -8.37 33.68 11.25
C ARG A 306 -8.43 33.01 9.89
N ASP A 307 -8.24 33.79 8.83
CA ASP A 307 -8.13 33.26 7.48
C ASP A 307 -6.71 32.74 7.23
N PHE A 308 -6.60 31.51 6.76
CA PHE A 308 -5.30 30.87 6.54
C PHE A 308 -5.27 30.02 5.27
N THR A 309 -4.05 29.74 4.80
CA THR A 309 -3.79 28.81 3.71
C THR A 309 -2.64 27.89 4.11
N VAL A 310 -2.84 26.58 3.90
CA VAL A 310 -1.88 25.54 4.27
C VAL A 310 -1.71 24.54 3.14
N ASP A 311 -0.49 24.04 2.98
CA ASP A 311 -0.20 22.86 2.17
C ASP A 311 0.78 21.93 2.91
N TRP A 312 1.46 21.04 2.18
CA TRP A 312 2.42 20.12 2.77
C TRP A 312 3.62 20.81 3.45
N VAL A 313 4.07 21.95 2.93
CA VAL A 313 5.28 22.67 3.35
C VAL A 313 5.04 24.14 3.73
N HIS A 314 3.91 24.75 3.39
CA HIS A 314 3.59 26.15 3.69
C HIS A 314 2.50 26.25 4.76
N LEU A 315 2.72 27.13 5.73
CA LEU A 315 1.71 27.62 6.67
C LEU A 315 1.61 29.13 6.53
N LYS A 316 0.45 29.68 6.14
CA LYS A 316 0.26 31.10 5.85
C LYS A 316 -1.00 31.65 6.53
N LEU A 317 -0.87 32.82 7.15
CA LEU A 317 -2.01 33.68 7.53
C LEU A 317 -2.31 34.67 6.40
N ASN A 318 -3.58 34.83 6.04
CA ASN A 318 -3.99 35.60 4.86
C ASN A 318 -4.30 37.08 5.16
N ASP A 319 -4.61 37.38 6.41
CA ASP A 319 -5.01 38.69 6.91
C ASP A 319 -3.85 39.64 7.22
N GLN A 320 -2.61 39.16 7.14
CA GLN A 320 -1.40 39.96 7.31
C GLN A 320 -0.41 39.68 6.18
N ALA A 321 0.11 40.73 5.57
CA ALA A 321 1.17 40.60 4.58
C ALA A 321 2.42 39.94 5.23
N GLN A 322 2.98 38.93 4.55
CA GLN A 322 4.29 38.31 4.84
C GLN A 322 4.42 37.36 6.04
N ARG A 323 3.37 36.67 6.51
CA ARG A 323 3.50 35.59 7.52
C ARG A 323 3.32 34.19 6.95
N THR A 324 4.29 33.75 6.15
CA THR A 324 4.39 32.36 5.65
C THR A 324 5.58 31.66 6.28
N VAL A 325 5.38 30.47 6.86
CA VAL A 325 6.46 29.60 7.37
C VAL A 325 6.60 28.36 6.49
N LEU A 326 7.85 28.06 6.11
CA LEU A 326 8.24 26.90 5.31
C LEU A 326 8.72 25.73 6.19
N CYS A 327 8.00 24.62 6.16
CA CYS A 327 8.23 23.37 6.88
C CYS A 327 8.79 22.28 5.93
N LYS A 328 9.98 22.52 5.38
CA LYS A 328 10.64 21.62 4.40
C LYS A 328 11.19 20.33 5.02
N ASP A 329 11.45 20.28 6.31
CA ASP A 329 11.87 19.06 7.00
C ASP A 329 10.65 18.23 7.42
N PRO A 330 10.41 17.04 6.83
CA PRO A 330 9.27 16.20 7.20
C PRO A 330 9.37 15.61 8.62
N TYR A 331 10.58 15.47 9.17
CA TYR A 331 10.83 14.86 10.49
C TYR A 331 10.67 15.86 11.64
N ARG A 332 10.76 17.16 11.36
CA ARG A 332 10.68 18.20 12.40
C ARG A 332 9.25 18.36 12.91
N SER A 333 9.01 18.04 14.18
CA SER A 333 7.71 18.22 14.85
C SER A 333 7.64 19.44 15.78
N VAL A 334 8.76 20.15 15.97
CA VAL A 334 8.88 21.38 16.79
C VAL A 334 9.65 22.43 16.01
N ASP A 335 9.09 23.63 15.83
CA ASP A 335 9.70 24.72 15.08
C ASP A 335 9.30 26.09 15.65
N GLU A 336 10.27 26.82 16.22
CA GLU A 336 10.05 28.12 16.86
C GLU A 336 9.39 29.15 15.94
N ARG A 337 9.60 29.05 14.62
CA ARG A 337 8.98 29.96 13.65
C ARG A 337 7.48 29.72 13.56
N VAL A 338 7.05 28.46 13.66
CA VAL A 338 5.64 28.07 13.72
C VAL A 338 5.05 28.48 15.06
N ASP A 339 5.78 28.28 16.16
CA ASP A 339 5.30 28.69 17.50
C ASP A 339 5.07 30.21 17.57
N LYS A 340 6.00 31.02 17.05
CA LYS A 340 5.82 32.48 16.93
C LYS A 340 4.62 32.86 16.07
N LEU A 341 4.40 32.13 14.96
CA LEU A 341 3.24 32.36 14.08
C LEU A 341 1.92 32.06 14.81
N ILE A 342 1.84 30.94 15.54
CA ILE A 342 0.68 30.54 16.34
C ILE A 342 0.43 31.53 17.49
N ALA A 343 1.47 31.96 18.19
CA ALA A 343 1.37 32.92 19.30
C ALA A 343 0.88 34.30 18.84
N SER A 344 1.03 34.61 17.55
CA SER A 344 0.64 35.88 16.97
C SER A 344 -0.84 35.97 16.53
N MET A 345 -1.59 34.87 16.64
CA MET A 345 -3.04 34.77 16.41
C MET A 345 -3.83 34.93 17.71
#